data_AF-A0A959FYF6-F1
#
_entry.id   AF-A0A959FYF6-F1
#
_cell.length_a   1.000
_cell.length_b   1.000
_cell.length_c   1.000
_cell.angle_alpha   90.00
_cell.angle_beta   90.00
_cell.angle_gamma   90.00
#
_symmetry.space_group_name_H-M   'P 1'
#
loop_
_entity.id
_entity.type
_entity.pdbx_description
1 polymer ?
#
loop_
_entity_poly.entity_id
_entity_poly.type
_entity_poly.pdbx_seq_one_letter_code
_entity_poly.pdbx_strand_id
1 'polypeptide(L)'
;GEVEYYDEKNDTWINTPEYEQLELPSNLMFRKLDFARKQLQKQQIAQKLTIYPPYEANLLGYWILDYLEYPIFLQCGGDSRQPIKLVLVYDHVKESYALCYCTVYDDLSDFFIGEVGQKGATLPLELELLIKEEVILEDASLDNILEAIKREGGNASSVLQF
;
A
#
# COMPACT_ATOMS: atom_id res chain seq x y z
N GLY A 1 -4.16 0.20 34.36
CA GLY A 1 -3.60 1.54 34.15
C GLY A 1 -4.36 2.19 33.03
N GLU A 2 -4.40 3.51 32.97
CA GLU A 2 -4.88 4.22 31.79
C GLU A 2 -3.98 3.84 30.59
N VAL A 3 -4.60 3.64 29.43
CA VAL A 3 -3.88 3.29 28.19
C VAL A 3 -3.57 4.59 27.47
N GLU A 4 -2.32 4.75 27.03
CA GLU A 4 -1.85 5.90 26.26
C GLU A 4 -1.59 5.46 24.80
N TYR A 5 -1.83 6.37 23.85
CA TYR A 5 -1.54 6.18 22.43
C TYR A 5 -0.44 7.15 22.01
N TYR A 6 0.50 6.69 21.18
CA TYR A 6 1.56 7.54 20.63
C TYR A 6 1.12 8.13 19.30
N ASP A 7 1.01 9.46 19.23
CA ASP A 7 0.72 10.19 17.99
C ASP A 7 2.03 10.45 17.24
N GLU A 8 2.27 9.66 16.18
CA GLU A 8 3.47 9.75 15.33
C GLU A 8 3.58 11.08 14.59
N LYS A 9 2.47 11.76 14.31
CA LYS A 9 2.47 13.03 13.57
C LYS A 9 2.94 14.19 14.44
N ASN A 10 2.50 14.21 15.69
CA ASN A 10 2.81 15.30 16.64
C ASN A 10 3.95 14.96 17.60
N ASP A 11 4.46 13.72 17.57
CA ASP A 11 5.54 13.22 18.43
C ASP A 11 5.18 13.31 19.92
N THR A 12 3.94 12.92 20.28
CA THR A 12 3.40 13.06 21.65
C THR A 12 2.57 11.86 22.10
N TRP A 13 2.64 11.54 23.40
CA TRP A 13 1.71 10.61 24.05
C TRP A 13 0.39 11.33 24.35
N ILE A 14 -0.71 10.76 23.88
CA ILE A 14 -2.06 11.22 24.19
C ILE A 14 -2.79 10.18 25.04
N ASN A 15 -3.48 10.64 26.08
CA ASN A 15 -4.42 9.80 26.80
C ASN A 15 -5.48 9.34 25.80
N THR A 16 -5.71 8.03 25.70
CA THR A 16 -6.60 7.48 24.68
C THR A 16 -7.95 8.19 24.75
N PRO A 17 -8.31 9.06 23.79
CA PRO A 17 -9.66 9.61 23.74
C PRO A 17 -10.63 8.44 23.53
N GLU A 18 -11.90 8.63 23.85
CA GLU A 18 -12.93 7.63 23.54
C GLU A 18 -12.71 7.11 22.11
N TYR A 19 -12.62 5.78 21.97
CA TYR A 19 -12.16 5.06 20.77
C TYR A 19 -12.79 5.56 19.45
N GLU A 20 -13.95 6.20 19.51
CA GLU A 20 -14.68 6.80 18.40
C GLU A 20 -14.00 8.05 17.79
N GLN A 21 -13.07 8.70 18.48
CA GLN A 21 -12.41 9.94 18.02
C GLN A 21 -11.02 9.70 17.41
N LEU A 22 -10.44 8.51 17.57
CA LEU A 22 -9.09 8.22 17.07
C LEU A 22 -9.15 7.72 15.63
N GLU A 23 -8.80 8.56 14.66
CA GLU A 23 -8.59 8.10 13.28
C GLU A 23 -7.28 7.31 13.21
N LEU A 24 -7.38 5.98 13.22
CA LEU A 24 -6.22 5.11 13.06
C LEU A 24 -5.51 5.38 11.71
N PRO A 25 -4.16 5.38 11.67
CA PRO A 25 -3.40 5.57 10.44
C PRO A 25 -3.86 4.67 9.28
N SER A 26 -4.10 3.39 9.56
CA SER A 26 -4.59 2.42 8.58
C SER A 26 -5.97 2.75 8.00
N ASN A 27 -6.87 3.34 8.82
CA ASN A 27 -8.17 3.81 8.35
C ASN A 27 -8.03 5.02 7.41
N LEU A 28 -7.12 5.96 7.75
CA LEU A 28 -6.83 7.11 6.89
C LEU A 28 -6.23 6.65 5.54
N MET A 29 -5.24 5.76 5.58
CA MET A 29 -4.64 5.16 4.37
C MET A 29 -5.69 4.47 3.51
N PHE A 30 -6.54 3.63 4.11
CA PHE A 30 -7.64 2.96 3.41
C PHE A 30 -8.56 3.97 2.73
N ARG A 31 -9.01 5.01 3.43
CA ARG A 31 -9.91 6.03 2.86
C ARG A 31 -9.27 6.77 1.69
N LYS A 32 -8.01 7.16 1.82
CA LYS A 32 -7.25 7.88 0.78
C LYS A 32 -7.05 7.02 -0.46
N LEU A 33 -6.73 5.74 -0.28
CA LEU A 33 -6.55 4.78 -1.37
C LEU A 33 -7.88 4.32 -1.99
N ASP A 34 -8.95 4.14 -1.20
CA ASP A 34 -10.30 3.84 -1.72
C ASP A 34 -10.86 5.00 -2.54
N PHE A 35 -10.57 6.25 -2.12
CA PHE A 35 -10.89 7.42 -2.93
C PHE A 35 -10.13 7.41 -4.27
N ALA A 36 -8.82 7.17 -4.25
CA ALA A 36 -8.00 7.03 -5.46
C ALA A 36 -8.53 5.93 -6.39
N ARG A 37 -8.83 4.76 -5.83
CA ARG A 37 -9.47 3.63 -6.52
C ARG A 37 -10.75 4.04 -7.24
N LYS A 38 -11.64 4.76 -6.57
CA LYS A 38 -12.91 5.24 -7.17
C LYS A 38 -12.65 6.19 -8.34
N GLN A 39 -11.61 7.02 -8.28
CA GLN A 39 -11.23 7.89 -9.40
C GLN A 39 -10.66 7.09 -10.58
N LEU A 40 -9.77 6.14 -10.33
CA LEU A 40 -9.24 5.25 -11.37
C LEU A 40 -10.35 4.41 -12.04
N GLN A 41 -11.31 3.92 -11.25
CA GLN A 41 -12.47 3.18 -11.76
C GLN A 41 -13.31 4.01 -12.75
N LYS A 42 -13.55 5.30 -12.46
CA LYS A 42 -14.25 6.20 -13.39
C LYS A 42 -13.49 6.39 -14.70
N GLN A 43 -12.17 6.26 -14.66
CA GLN A 43 -11.28 6.39 -15.80
C GLN A 43 -11.00 5.04 -16.48
N GLN A 44 -11.66 3.96 -16.04
CA GLN A 44 -11.50 2.59 -16.57
C GLN A 44 -10.07 2.05 -16.48
N ILE A 45 -9.28 2.53 -15.52
CA ILE A 45 -7.95 2.01 -15.24
C ILE A 45 -8.09 0.81 -14.30
N ALA A 46 -7.48 -0.32 -14.66
CA ALA A 46 -7.46 -1.51 -13.82
C ALA A 46 -6.83 -1.19 -12.47
N GLN A 47 -7.43 -1.66 -11.38
CA GLN A 47 -6.89 -1.42 -10.05
C GLN A 47 -7.31 -2.52 -9.07
N LYS A 48 -6.53 -2.70 -8.00
CA LYS A 48 -6.84 -3.62 -6.91
C LYS A 48 -6.34 -3.07 -5.57
N LEU A 49 -7.26 -2.71 -4.69
CA LEU A 49 -6.97 -2.32 -3.31
C LEU A 49 -6.77 -3.59 -2.46
N THR A 50 -5.63 -3.68 -1.78
CA THR A 50 -5.16 -4.94 -1.19
C THR A 50 -4.56 -4.69 0.19
N ILE A 51 -4.86 -5.57 1.15
CA ILE A 51 -4.17 -5.59 2.45
C ILE A 51 -2.87 -6.38 2.27
N TYR A 52 -1.80 -5.90 2.91
CA TYR A 52 -0.45 -6.40 2.70
C TYR A 52 0.21 -6.81 4.03
N PRO A 53 -0.07 -8.02 4.55
CA PRO A 53 0.55 -8.52 5.78
C PRO A 53 2.09 -8.51 5.80
N PRO A 54 2.80 -8.74 4.68
CA PRO A 54 4.27 -8.67 4.68
C PRO A 54 4.88 -7.28 4.91
N TYR A 55 4.10 -6.22 5.18
CA TYR A 55 4.63 -4.87 5.42
C TYR A 55 5.60 -4.78 6.61
N GLU A 56 5.62 -5.77 7.51
CA GLU A 56 6.60 -5.88 8.60
C GLU A 56 7.63 -6.99 8.35
N ALA A 57 8.05 -7.20 7.10
CA ALA A 57 9.00 -8.25 6.73
C ALA A 57 10.34 -8.21 7.50
N ASN A 58 10.74 -7.05 8.05
CA ASN A 58 11.83 -6.95 9.02
C ASN A 58 11.67 -7.94 10.18
N LEU A 59 10.45 -8.10 10.72
CA LEU A 59 10.16 -9.04 11.81
C LEU A 59 10.34 -10.52 11.38
N LEU A 60 10.33 -10.79 10.07
CA LEU A 60 10.50 -12.11 9.48
C LEU A 60 11.94 -12.40 9.03
N GLY A 61 12.88 -11.46 9.22
CA GLY A 61 14.28 -11.67 8.88
C GLY A 61 14.80 -10.91 7.65
N TYR A 62 13.99 -10.06 7.01
CA TYR A 62 14.33 -9.38 5.74
C TYR A 62 14.91 -7.96 5.93
N TRP A 63 15.81 -7.79 6.91
CA TRP A 63 16.30 -6.49 7.41
C TRP A 63 17.05 -5.57 6.44
N ILE A 64 17.45 -6.07 5.27
CA ILE A 64 18.40 -5.39 4.35
C ILE A 64 17.70 -4.87 3.08
N LEU A 65 16.45 -5.30 2.84
CA LEU A 65 15.73 -5.00 1.61
C LEU A 65 14.83 -3.77 1.80
N ASP A 66 14.75 -2.92 0.77
CA ASP A 66 13.79 -1.81 0.73
C ASP A 66 12.41 -2.33 0.31
N TYR A 67 11.78 -3.12 1.18
CA TYR A 67 10.47 -3.68 0.89
C TYR A 67 9.35 -2.64 1.05
N LEU A 68 8.17 -2.97 0.52
CA LEU A 68 7.00 -2.12 0.67
C LEU A 68 6.50 -2.14 2.13
N GLU A 69 6.72 -1.07 2.87
CA GLU A 69 6.40 -1.03 4.33
C GLU A 69 4.99 -0.51 4.66
N TYR A 70 4.03 -0.64 3.73
CA TYR A 70 2.67 -0.14 3.90
C TYR A 70 1.65 -1.27 4.04
N PRO A 71 0.80 -1.27 5.09
CA PRO A 71 -0.12 -2.38 5.38
C PRO A 71 -1.28 -2.49 4.37
N ILE A 72 -1.48 -1.46 3.56
CA ILE A 72 -2.48 -1.41 2.51
C ILE A 72 -1.92 -0.64 1.32
N PHE A 73 -2.17 -1.14 0.12
CA PHE A 73 -1.77 -0.47 -1.10
C PHE A 73 -2.80 -0.67 -2.21
N LEU A 74 -2.70 0.19 -3.24
CA LEU A 74 -3.51 0.11 -4.44
C LEU A 74 -2.62 -0.25 -5.63
N GLN A 75 -2.76 -1.47 -6.16
CA GLN A 75 -2.14 -1.82 -7.42
C GLN A 75 -2.86 -1.07 -8.56
N CYS A 76 -2.10 -0.40 -9.42
CA CYS A 76 -2.61 0.43 -10.50
C CYS A 76 -2.13 -0.12 -11.85
N GLY A 77 -3.05 -0.57 -12.70
CA GLY A 77 -2.72 -1.16 -14.00
C GLY A 77 -2.03 -2.53 -13.91
N GLY A 78 -1.59 -3.02 -15.07
CA GLY A 78 -0.87 -4.28 -15.22
C GLY A 78 -1.72 -5.54 -15.08
N ASP A 79 -1.19 -6.66 -15.57
CA ASP A 79 -1.67 -8.00 -15.20
C ASP A 79 -1.02 -8.36 -13.86
N SER A 80 -1.79 -8.93 -12.91
CA SER A 80 -1.28 -9.39 -11.62
C SER A 80 -0.18 -10.45 -11.73
N ARG A 81 0.02 -11.02 -12.93
CA ARG A 81 1.08 -11.99 -13.24
C ARG A 81 2.41 -11.38 -13.67
N GLN A 82 2.50 -10.05 -13.80
CA GLN A 82 3.76 -9.41 -14.16
C GLN A 82 4.67 -9.29 -12.93
N PRO A 83 5.99 -9.49 -13.09
CA PRO A 83 6.94 -9.44 -11.98
C PRO A 83 7.09 -8.02 -11.40
N ILE A 84 6.77 -6.99 -12.19
CA ILE A 84 6.78 -5.59 -11.79
C ILE A 84 5.33 -5.12 -11.62
N LYS A 85 5.01 -4.62 -10.44
CA LYS A 85 3.72 -4.06 -10.05
C LYS A 85 3.86 -2.55 -9.90
N LEU A 86 2.95 -1.79 -10.50
CA LEU A 86 2.81 -0.36 -10.23
C LEU A 86 1.89 -0.20 -9.01
N VAL A 87 2.43 0.33 -7.92
CA VAL A 87 1.81 0.36 -6.61
C VAL A 87 1.66 1.79 -6.12
N LEU A 88 0.46 2.14 -5.65
CA LEU A 88 0.17 3.40 -4.99
C LEU A 88 -0.03 3.17 -3.49
N VAL A 89 0.68 3.95 -2.67
CA VAL A 89 0.54 3.99 -1.21
C VAL A 89 0.20 5.40 -0.73
N TYR A 90 -0.23 5.51 0.53
CA TYR A 90 -0.45 6.79 1.20
C TYR A 90 0.36 6.83 2.49
N ASP A 91 1.23 7.82 2.61
CA ASP A 91 1.99 8.11 3.81
C ASP A 91 1.19 9.07 4.69
N HIS A 92 0.73 8.57 5.83
CA HIS A 92 -0.10 9.34 6.75
C HIS A 92 0.70 10.40 7.54
N VAL A 93 2.01 10.23 7.69
CA VAL A 93 2.89 11.17 8.39
C VAL A 93 3.23 12.34 7.46
N LYS A 94 3.61 12.04 6.21
CA LYS A 94 3.89 13.06 5.19
C LYS A 94 2.64 13.67 4.55
N GLU A 95 1.48 13.05 4.79
CA GLU A 95 0.19 13.37 4.18
C GLU A 95 0.18 13.31 2.65
N SER A 96 1.07 12.51 2.05
CA SER A 96 1.27 12.41 0.60
C SER A 96 0.97 11.01 0.06
N TYR A 97 0.70 10.94 -1.23
CA TYR A 97 0.67 9.71 -2.00
C TYR A 97 2.06 9.41 -2.55
N ALA A 98 2.45 8.15 -2.63
CA ALA A 98 3.65 7.72 -3.35
C ALA A 98 3.30 6.63 -4.37
N LEU A 99 3.66 6.86 -5.62
CA LEU A 99 3.54 5.90 -6.71
C LEU A 99 4.90 5.26 -6.96
N CYS A 100 4.95 3.93 -6.89
CA CYS A 100 6.19 3.17 -6.93
C CYS A 100 6.11 2.01 -7.92
N TYR A 101 7.26 1.65 -8.49
CA TYR A 101 7.45 0.31 -9.05
C TYR A 101 7.90 -0.65 -7.95
N CYS A 102 7.24 -1.79 -7.88
CA CYS A 102 7.57 -2.86 -6.95
C CYS A 102 7.81 -4.17 -7.69
N THR A 103 8.79 -4.96 -7.27
CA THR A 103 9.05 -6.31 -7.79
C THR A 103 8.63 -7.36 -6.77
N VAL A 104 8.14 -8.49 -7.26
CA VAL A 104 7.91 -9.67 -6.41
C VAL A 104 9.26 -10.32 -6.11
N TYR A 105 9.59 -10.45 -4.82
CA TYR A 105 10.85 -11.03 -4.36
C TYR A 105 10.70 -12.47 -3.86
N ASP A 106 9.66 -12.74 -3.06
CA ASP A 106 9.44 -14.04 -2.42
C ASP A 106 7.94 -14.28 -2.20
N ASP A 107 7.52 -15.53 -2.04
CA ASP A 107 6.14 -15.89 -1.70
C ASP A 107 6.06 -16.30 -0.22
N LEU A 108 5.47 -15.44 0.61
CA LEU A 108 5.34 -15.71 2.05
C LEU A 108 4.05 -16.44 2.39
N SER A 109 3.30 -16.94 1.40
CA SER A 109 2.03 -17.63 1.64
C SER A 109 2.15 -18.68 2.75
N ASP A 110 3.21 -19.51 2.71
CA ASP A 110 3.48 -20.58 3.69
C ASP A 110 3.63 -20.07 5.13
N PHE A 111 4.18 -18.88 5.34
CA PHE A 111 4.29 -18.26 6.67
C PHE A 111 2.92 -17.85 7.23
N PHE A 112 1.98 -17.52 6.34
CA PHE A 112 0.65 -17.04 6.69
C PHE A 112 -0.43 -18.13 6.62
N ILE A 113 -0.06 -19.39 6.29
CA ILE A 113 -0.98 -20.54 6.31
C ILE A 113 -1.44 -20.82 7.75
N GLY A 114 -2.72 -20.60 8.01
CA GLY A 114 -3.41 -21.01 9.25
C GLY A 114 -4.04 -19.87 10.05
N GLU A 115 -3.44 -18.68 10.04
CA GLU A 115 -3.99 -17.48 10.71
C GLU A 115 -4.77 -16.57 9.77
N VAL A 116 -4.44 -16.61 8.48
CA VAL A 116 -5.00 -15.72 7.46
C VAL A 116 -6.21 -16.41 6.77
N GLY A 117 -7.04 -17.05 7.59
CA GLY A 117 -8.27 -17.71 7.17
C GLY A 117 -9.47 -16.76 7.14
N GLN A 118 -9.50 -15.83 6.19
CA GLN A 118 -10.65 -15.25 5.45
C GLN A 118 -12.02 -14.98 6.14
N LYS A 119 -12.16 -15.06 7.46
CA LYS A 119 -13.43 -14.74 8.16
C LYS A 119 -13.44 -13.26 8.55
N GLY A 120 -13.83 -12.41 7.61
CA GLY A 120 -14.16 -11.01 7.86
C GLY A 120 -13.33 -9.98 7.10
N ALA A 121 -12.24 -10.38 6.43
CA ALA A 121 -11.50 -9.47 5.55
C ALA A 121 -12.33 -9.14 4.31
N THR A 122 -12.63 -7.87 4.10
CA THR A 122 -13.42 -7.37 2.96
C THR A 122 -12.57 -7.06 1.74
N LEU A 123 -11.24 -7.03 1.89
CA LEU A 123 -10.28 -6.82 0.84
C LEU A 123 -9.47 -8.10 0.57
N PRO A 124 -9.00 -8.31 -0.67
CA PRO A 124 -8.02 -9.35 -0.96
C PRO A 124 -6.72 -9.08 -0.19
N LEU A 125 -5.93 -10.14 -0.05
CA LEU A 125 -4.61 -10.10 0.54
C LEU A 125 -3.54 -10.25 -0.55
N GLU A 126 -2.37 -9.67 -0.30
CA GLU A 126 -1.14 -9.92 -1.04
C GLU A 126 -0.11 -10.51 -0.06
N LEU A 127 0.37 -11.72 -0.36
CA LEU A 127 1.31 -12.45 0.49
C LEU A 127 2.69 -12.58 -0.17
N GLU A 128 2.81 -12.17 -1.43
CA GLU A 128 4.09 -12.03 -2.11
C GLU A 128 4.85 -10.82 -1.54
N LEU A 129 6.06 -11.03 -1.04
CA LEU A 129 6.93 -9.96 -0.57
C LEU A 129 7.34 -9.06 -1.74
N LEU A 130 7.01 -7.77 -1.63
CA LEU A 130 7.30 -6.74 -2.62
C LEU A 130 8.51 -5.91 -2.22
N ILE A 131 9.48 -5.80 -3.13
CA ILE A 131 10.58 -4.83 -3.03
C ILE A 131 10.19 -3.55 -3.76
N LYS A 132 10.42 -2.39 -3.13
CA LYS A 132 10.26 -1.07 -3.74
C LYS A 132 11.53 -0.76 -4.54
N GLU A 133 11.41 -0.76 -5.86
CA GLU A 133 12.54 -0.51 -6.77
C GLU A 133 12.74 0.99 -7.01
N GLU A 134 11.63 1.70 -7.27
CA GLU A 134 11.66 3.11 -7.64
C GLU A 134 10.40 3.83 -7.16
N VAL A 135 10.56 5.04 -6.62
CA VAL A 135 9.46 5.98 -6.39
C VAL A 135 9.35 6.88 -7.62
N ILE A 136 8.27 6.74 -8.37
CA ILE A 136 8.01 7.46 -9.62
C ILE A 136 7.57 8.90 -9.31
N LEU A 137 6.70 9.05 -8.31
CA LEU A 137 6.16 10.34 -7.89
C LEU A 137 5.68 10.25 -6.44
N GLU A 138 6.06 11.24 -5.64
CA GLU A 138 5.47 11.50 -4.33
C GLU A 138 4.79 12.87 -4.37
N ASP A 139 3.48 12.93 -4.10
CA ASP A 139 2.70 14.17 -4.17
C ASP A 139 1.47 14.11 -3.24
N ALA A 140 1.10 15.24 -2.63
CA ALA A 140 -0.13 15.35 -1.85
C ALA A 140 -1.39 15.41 -2.74
N SER A 141 -1.23 15.85 -3.99
CA SER A 141 -2.27 15.94 -5.00
C SER A 141 -2.51 14.60 -5.67
N LEU A 142 -3.70 14.03 -5.44
CA LEU A 142 -4.13 12.82 -6.14
C LEU A 142 -4.19 13.05 -7.66
N ASP A 143 -4.52 14.24 -8.14
CA ASP A 143 -4.64 14.49 -9.58
C ASP A 143 -3.28 14.29 -10.29
N ASN A 144 -2.18 14.75 -9.68
CA ASN A 144 -0.83 14.56 -10.21
C ASN A 144 -0.46 13.06 -10.25
N ILE A 145 -0.85 12.31 -9.22
CA ILE A 145 -0.65 10.86 -9.15
C ILE A 145 -1.46 10.13 -10.23
N LEU A 146 -2.72 10.52 -10.45
CA LEU A 146 -3.56 9.90 -11.48
C LEU A 146 -3.01 10.16 -12.89
N GLU A 147 -2.42 11.32 -13.14
CA GLU A 147 -1.71 11.61 -14.38
C GLU A 147 -0.45 10.75 -14.54
N ALA A 148 0.33 10.57 -13.49
CA ALA A 148 1.49 9.67 -13.50
C ALA A 148 1.07 8.22 -13.78
N ILE A 149 0.02 7.71 -13.12
CA ILE A 149 -0.50 6.35 -13.36
C ILE A 149 -0.90 6.15 -14.82
N LYS A 150 -1.52 7.14 -15.48
CA LYS A 150 -1.86 7.05 -16.91
C LYS A 150 -0.63 6.93 -17.79
N ARG A 151 0.40 7.74 -17.51
CA ARG A 151 1.66 7.74 -18.26
C ARG A 151 2.34 6.39 -18.15
N GLU A 152 2.44 5.85 -16.94
CA GLU A 152 3.11 4.57 -16.66
C GLU A 152 2.29 3.36 -17.13
N GLY A 153 0.97 3.37 -16.90
CA GLY A 153 0.06 2.30 -17.33
C GLY A 153 -0.04 2.14 -18.85
N GLY A 154 0.24 3.20 -19.62
CA GLY A 154 0.42 3.13 -21.08
C GLY A 154 1.77 2.53 -21.51
N ASN A 155 2.80 2.62 -20.67
CA ASN A 155 4.16 2.15 -20.95
C ASN A 155 4.43 0.71 -20.54
N ALA A 156 3.64 0.11 -19.63
CA ALA A 156 3.82 -1.29 -19.19
C ALA A 156 3.71 -2.33 -20.33
N SER A 157 3.16 -1.97 -21.49
CA SER A 157 3.21 -2.81 -22.71
C SER A 157 4.55 -2.76 -23.46
N SER A 158 5.44 -1.82 -23.15
CA SER A 158 6.68 -1.56 -23.90
C SER A 158 7.97 -1.99 -23.17
N VAL A 159 7.91 -2.26 -21.86
CA VAL A 159 9.09 -2.60 -21.04
C VAL A 159 9.43 -4.11 -21.06
N LEU A 160 8.58 -4.96 -21.65
CA LEU A 160 8.82 -6.40 -21.77
C LEU A 160 9.58 -6.79 -23.05
N GLN A 161 10.76 -6.22 -23.24
CA GLN A 161 11.77 -6.75 -24.18
C GLN A 161 13.10 -6.94 -23.45
N PHE A 162 13.17 -7.90 -22.54
CA PHE A 162 14.42 -8.52 -22.11
C PHE A 162 14.21 -10.02 -21.89
#